data_AF-A0A0Q5F0W8-F1
#
_entry.id   AF-A0A0Q5F0W8-F1
#
_cell.length_a   1.000
_cell.length_b   1.000
_cell.length_c   1.000
_cell.angle_alpha   90.00
_cell.angle_beta   90.00
_cell.angle_gamma   90.00
#
_symmetry.space_group_name_H-M   'P 1'
#
loop_
_entity.id
_entity.type
_entity.pdbx_description
1 polymer ?
#
loop_
_entity_poly.entity_id
_entity_poly.type
_entity_poly.pdbx_seq_one_letter_code
_entity_poly.pdbx_strand_id
1 'polypeptide(L)' 'MKTHYCPHPQDESEEQAVCGTWLGESSNLSGDWSRVDCLRCLGGKGKISLSAAAEEDAIVRQMGDMANFMREVKP' A
#
# COMPACT_ATOMS: atom_id res chain seq x y z
N MET A 1 21.18 -2.95 4.81
CA MET A 1 19.71 -3.04 4.86
C MET A 1 19.17 -2.41 3.59
N LYS A 2 18.09 -2.95 3.01
CA LYS A 2 17.38 -2.31 1.91
C LYS A 2 16.04 -1.83 2.40
N THR A 3 15.70 -0.58 2.12
CA THR A 3 14.41 0.03 2.46
C THR A 3 13.50 -0.03 1.24
N HIS A 4 12.42 -0.79 1.37
CA HIS A 4 11.38 -0.95 0.37
C HIS A 4 10.22 0.01 0.64
N TYR A 5 9.53 0.41 -0.42
CA TYR A 5 8.30 1.18 -0.26
C TYR A 5 7.18 0.30 0.31
N CYS A 6 6.43 0.83 1.27
CA CYS A 6 5.22 0.22 1.81
C CYS A 6 4.16 1.32 1.95
N PRO A 7 3.10 1.33 1.13
CA PRO A 7 2.05 2.33 1.17
C PRO A 7 1.14 2.19 2.40
N HIS A 8 1.17 1.04 3.06
CA HIS A 8 0.31 0.73 4.20
C HIS A 8 1.08 0.88 5.52
N PRO A 9 0.38 0.99 6.66
CA PRO A 9 1.00 0.79 7.96
C PRO A 9 1.75 -0.56 7.95
N GLN A 10 2.97 -0.57 8.46
CA GLN A 10 3.80 -1.78 8.46
C GLN A 10 3.07 -2.91 9.19
N ASP A 11 2.80 -4.00 8.48
CA ASP A 11 2.30 -5.24 9.02
C ASP A 11 3.47 -6.23 9.11
N GLU A 12 3.76 -6.73 10.32
CA GLU A 12 4.84 -7.68 10.57
C GLU A 12 4.62 -9.03 9.87
N SER A 13 3.43 -9.28 9.31
CA SER A 13 3.11 -10.47 8.51
C SER A 13 3.48 -10.37 7.03
N GLU A 14 3.92 -9.20 6.54
CA GLU A 14 4.34 -9.06 5.13
C GLU A 14 5.64 -9.83 4.86
N GLU A 15 5.56 -10.91 4.09
CA GLU A 15 6.73 -11.68 3.63
C GLU A 15 7.35 -11.10 2.35
N GLN A 16 6.63 -10.24 1.63
CA GLN A 16 7.07 -9.62 0.38
C GLN A 16 6.74 -8.13 0.34
N ALA A 17 7.71 -7.33 -0.11
CA ALA A 17 7.47 -5.93 -0.44
C ALA A 17 6.59 -5.80 -1.69
N VAL A 18 5.92 -4.65 -1.85
CA VAL A 18 5.09 -4.31 -3.03
C VAL A 18 5.82 -4.38 -4.37
N CYS A 19 7.16 -4.35 -4.38
CA CYS A 19 7.96 -4.56 -5.58
C CYS A 19 8.21 -6.05 -5.92
N GLY A 20 7.58 -6.98 -5.20
CA GLY A 20 7.72 -8.43 -5.34
C GLY A 20 9.05 -8.99 -4.82
N THR A 21 9.74 -8.25 -3.96
CA THR A 21 10.96 -8.76 -3.31
C THR A 21 10.59 -9.38 -1.97
N TRP A 22 10.99 -10.64 -1.76
CA TRP A 22 10.92 -11.29 -0.47
C TRP A 22 11.68 -10.49 0.58
N LEU A 23 10.98 -10.15 1.65
CA LEU A 23 11.52 -9.48 2.81
C LEU A 23 12.28 -10.52 3.64
N GLY A 24 13.31 -10.05 4.33
CA GLY A 24 14.07 -10.84 5.28
C GLY A 24 14.56 -9.94 6.41
N GLU A 25 15.25 -10.51 7.40
CA GLU A 25 15.65 -9.82 8.65
C GLU A 25 16.41 -8.49 8.45
N SER A 26 17.03 -8.28 7.28
CA SER A 26 17.78 -7.07 6.95
C SER A 26 17.02 -6.07 6.06
N SER A 27 15.74 -6.32 5.79
CA SER A 27 14.88 -5.44 4.98
C SER A 27 14.09 -4.49 5.88
N ASN A 28 13.94 -3.26 5.43
CA ASN A 28 13.11 -2.25 6.07
C ASN A 28 11.97 -1.86 5.12
N LEU A 29 10.88 -1.35 5.68
CA LEU A 29 9.74 -0.81 4.95
C LEU A 29 9.60 0.69 5.23
N SER A 30 9.12 1.48 4.28
CA SER A 30 8.78 2.88 4.51
C SER A 30 7.70 3.37 3.55
N GLY A 31 6.74 4.14 4.07
CA GLY A 31 5.80 4.90 3.23
C GLY A 31 6.37 6.22 2.70
N ASP A 32 7.59 6.58 3.08
CA ASP A 32 8.26 7.79 2.60
C ASP A 32 9.24 7.45 1.47
N TRP A 33 8.87 7.82 0.23
CA TRP A 33 9.71 7.61 -0.95
C TRP A 33 11.13 8.20 -0.82
N SER A 34 11.35 9.22 0.02
CA SER A 34 12.68 9.79 0.25
C SER A 34 13.61 8.86 1.04
N ARG A 35 13.06 7.86 1.73
CA ARG A 35 13.79 6.86 2.52
C ARG A 35 13.97 5.53 1.80
N VAL A 36 13.39 5.37 0.60
CA VAL A 36 13.44 4.14 -0.18
C VAL A 36 14.75 4.06 -0.96
N ASP A 37 15.53 3.01 -0.71
CA ASP A 37 16.79 2.72 -1.41
C ASP A 37 16.69 1.51 -2.36
N CYS A 38 15.56 0.80 -2.35
CA CYS A 38 15.33 -0.34 -3.24
C CYS A 38 15.14 0.11 -4.70
N LEU A 39 16.10 -0.25 -5.57
CA LEU A 39 16.06 0.08 -7.00
C LEU A 39 14.80 -0.45 -7.72
N ARG A 40 14.25 -1.59 -7.31
CA ARG A 40 12.99 -2.11 -7.89
C ARG A 40 11.80 -1.22 -7.51
N CYS A 41 11.73 -0.78 -6.26
CA CYS A 41 10.71 0.18 -5.83
C CYS A 41 10.87 1.51 -6.57
N LEU A 42 12.10 2.04 -6.68
CA LEU A 42 12.36 3.31 -7.37
C LEU A 42 12.02 3.23 -8.86
N GLY A 43 12.40 2.16 -9.56
CA GLY A 43 12.03 1.94 -10.96
C GLY A 43 10.52 1.72 -11.16
N GLY A 44 9.85 1.14 -10.16
CA GLY A 44 8.41 0.93 -10.15
C GLY A 44 7.58 2.08 -9.56
N LYS A 45 8.20 3.19 -9.15
CA LYS A 45 7.58 4.22 -8.30
C LYS A 45 6.23 4.70 -8.82
N GLY A 46 6.15 5.02 -10.11
CA GLY A 46 4.89 5.45 -10.74
C GLY A 46 3.80 4.39 -10.66
N LYS A 47 4.11 3.15 -11.04
CA LYS A 47 3.15 2.02 -11.00
C LYS A 47 2.71 1.72 -9.58
N ILE A 48 3.64 1.65 -8.63
CA ILE A 48 3.36 1.34 -7.22
C ILE A 48 2.47 2.44 -6.60
N SER A 49 2.80 3.71 -6.85
CA SER A 49 2.00 4.84 -6.34
C SER A 49 0.60 4.88 -6.94
N LEU A 50 0.47 4.58 -8.24
CA LEU A 50 -0.84 4.49 -8.91
C LEU A 50 -1.67 3.32 -8.39
N SER A 51 -1.06 2.15 -8.13
CA SER A 51 -1.76 1.00 -7.54
C SER A 51 -2.29 1.35 -6.15
N ALA A 52 -1.44 1.91 -5.29
CA ALA A 52 -1.83 2.32 -3.94
C ALA A 52 -2.98 3.34 -3.97
N ALA A 53 -2.91 4.35 -4.82
CA ALA A 53 -3.99 5.33 -4.97
C ALA A 53 -5.30 4.70 -5.49
N ALA A 54 -5.22 3.77 -6.45
CA ALA A 54 -6.39 3.08 -6.97
C ALA A 54 -7.05 2.17 -5.90
N GLU A 55 -6.24 1.54 -5.06
CA GLU A 55 -6.71 0.75 -3.91
C GLU A 55 -7.41 1.63 -2.88
N GLU A 56 -6.83 2.78 -2.53
CA GLU A 56 -7.44 3.77 -1.63
C GLU A 56 -8.78 4.28 -2.17
N ASP A 57 -8.84 4.65 -3.46
CA ASP A 57 -10.07 5.08 -4.12
C ASP A 57 -11.16 3.99 -4.09
N ALA A 58 -10.78 2.73 -4.29
CA ALA A 58 -11.70 1.59 -4.22
C ALA A 58 -12.26 1.39 -2.79
N ILE A 59 -11.41 1.51 -1.77
CA ILE A 59 -11.81 1.41 -0.36
C ILE A 59 -12.80 2.53 -0.01
N VAL A 60 -12.47 3.79 -0.36
CA VAL A 60 -13.34 4.94 -0.10
C VAL A 60 -14.69 4.77 -0.80
N ARG A 61 -14.69 4.31 -2.05
CA ARG A 61 -15.92 4.04 -2.80
C ARG A 61 -16.78 2.98 -2.11
N GLN A 62 -16.19 1.85 -1.72
CA GLN A 62 -16.91 0.77 -1.03
C GLN A 62 -17.52 1.25 0.29
N MET A 63 -16.79 2.06 1.06
CA MET A 63 -17.31 2.67 2.29
C MET A 63 -18.46 3.63 2.02
N GLY A 64 -18.36 4.42 0.96
CA GLY A 64 -19.43 5.32 0.52
C GLY A 64 -20.70 4.57 0.09
N ASP A 65 -20.55 3.49 -0.66
CA ASP A 65 -21.65 2.62 -1.08
C ASP A 65 -22.34 1.99 0.13
N MET A 66 -21.58 1.54 1.13
CA MET A 66 -22.13 1.06 2.40
C MET A 66 -22.91 2.15 3.16
N ALA A 67 -22.37 3.37 3.23
CA ALA A 67 -23.05 4.50 3.88
C ALA A 67 -24.36 4.88 3.15
N ASN A 68 -24.39 4.81 1.81
CA ASN A 68 -25.60 5.01 1.03
C ASN A 68 -26.65 3.94 1.36
N PHE A 69 -26.26 2.67 1.30
CA PHE A 69 -27.14 1.55 1.64
C PHE A 69 -27.75 1.71 3.04
N MET A 70 -26.95 2.02 4.05
CA MET A 70 -27.43 2.20 5.44
C MET A 70 -28.42 3.36 5.60
N ARG A 71 -28.41 4.36 4.71
CA ARG A 71 -29.39 5.45 4.71
C ARG A 71 -30.70 5.07 4.01
N GLU A 72 -30.61 4.22 2.99
CA GLU A 72 -31.76 3.74 2.22
C GLU A 72 -32.51 2.61 2.96
N VAL A 73 -31.78 1.78 3.70
CA VAL A 73 -32.35 0.84 4.66
C VAL A 73 -32.81 1.61 5.91
N LYS A 74 -33.90 2.36 5.77
CA LYS A 74 -34.68 2.81 6.93
C LYS A 74 -35.36 1.59 7.59
N PRO A 75 -35.38 1.50 8.94
CA PRO A 75 -36.36 0.65 9.61
C PRO A 75 -37.80 1.13 9.36
#